data_AF-A0A9Q2WK79-F1
#
_entry.id   AF-A0A9Q2WK79-F1
#
_cell.length_a   1.000
_cell.length_b   1.000
_cell.length_c   1.000
_cell.angle_alpha   90.00
_cell.angle_beta   90.00
_cell.angle_gamma   90.00
#
_symmetry.space_group_name_H-M   'P 1'
#
loop_
_entity.id
_entity.type
_entity.pdbx_description
1 polymer ?
#
loop_
_entity_poly.entity_id
_entity_poly.type
_entity_poly.pdbx_seq_one_letter_code
_entity_poly.pdbx_strand_id
1 'polypeptide(L)'
;MKNIRISTQGTPHDYRASILPLVIQHLGYHIDWVQPAKADLRILGPFLESKKKYSWCPKPLRPIASAIGDSISSGNTQSSAVTLFHTQENLRHDFIKADFSISFDLGVDSKNHLRFPYWMEMIDWSHEGLTGNLNPRYGELLSLEKLKSPLGNHFLGRGGSGILLSSHLREPRASIYKALNKIISVKGVGAHFDESIKNHHSSGFLKRDLLNQFTFNICPENGLYPGYYTEKIPEAFYSGCLPITWTDENVMADFNPSAFINLLPFFKSGFDELQELLGSSEALTKFQTQALVVNSPSIEPLRAYLKDILRNLS
;
A
#
# COMPACT_ATOMS: atom_id res chain seq x y z
N MET A 1 6.41 8.38 -30.33
CA MET A 1 6.39 8.49 -28.85
C MET A 1 6.73 9.91 -28.49
N LYS A 2 6.05 10.50 -27.50
CA LYS A 2 6.38 11.84 -26.97
C LYS A 2 7.43 11.69 -25.86
N ASN A 3 8.42 12.56 -25.79
CA ASN A 3 9.36 12.56 -24.65
C ASN A 3 8.78 13.39 -23.51
N ILE A 4 8.99 12.94 -22.27
CA ILE A 4 8.66 13.70 -21.06
C ILE A 4 9.82 13.63 -20.07
N ARG A 5 10.20 14.78 -19.50
CA ARG A 5 11.24 14.84 -18.48
C ARG A 5 10.60 14.69 -17.10
N ILE A 6 10.92 13.61 -16.39
CA ILE A 6 10.37 13.33 -15.06
C ILE A 6 11.50 13.35 -14.03
N SER A 7 11.25 13.93 -12.87
CA SER A 7 12.10 13.77 -11.70
C SER A 7 11.31 13.16 -10.53
N THR A 8 12.01 12.44 -9.66
CA THR A 8 11.46 11.86 -8.42
C THR A 8 12.21 12.44 -7.23
N GLN A 9 11.49 12.84 -6.18
CA GLN A 9 12.08 13.33 -4.93
C GLN A 9 11.36 12.70 -3.74
N GLY A 10 12.09 12.10 -2.80
CA GLY A 10 11.48 11.48 -1.62
C GLY A 10 10.64 10.23 -1.90
N THR A 11 10.84 9.57 -3.05
CA THR A 11 10.18 8.30 -3.41
C THR A 11 11.01 7.10 -2.96
N PRO A 12 10.42 5.89 -2.89
CA PRO A 12 11.16 4.63 -2.80
C PRO A 12 12.26 4.51 -3.87
N HIS A 13 13.32 3.76 -3.55
CA HIS A 13 14.49 3.57 -4.42
C HIS A 13 14.16 2.85 -5.75
N ASP A 14 13.13 2.02 -5.74
CA ASP A 14 12.60 1.23 -6.85
C ASP A 14 11.42 1.90 -7.58
N TYR A 15 11.07 3.15 -7.23
CA TYR A 15 9.90 3.83 -7.79
C TYR A 15 9.85 3.87 -9.32
N ARG A 16 11.00 3.92 -10.00
CA ARG A 16 11.07 3.93 -11.48
C ARG A 16 10.54 2.63 -12.12
N ALA A 17 10.47 1.55 -11.35
CA ALA A 17 9.89 0.27 -11.73
C ALA A 17 8.45 0.07 -11.23
N SER A 18 7.87 1.07 -10.54
CA SER A 18 6.47 1.03 -10.08
C SER A 18 5.48 1.12 -11.25
N ILE A 19 4.21 0.91 -10.94
CA ILE A 19 3.13 0.92 -11.95
C ILE A 19 2.93 2.29 -12.62
N LEU A 20 3.23 3.39 -11.93
CA LEU A 20 2.94 4.73 -12.45
C LEU A 20 3.82 5.08 -13.67
N PRO A 21 5.16 4.96 -13.63
CA PRO A 21 6.00 5.10 -14.82
C PRO A 21 5.60 4.13 -15.95
N LEU A 22 5.21 2.90 -15.60
CA LEU A 22 4.79 1.91 -16.59
C LEU A 22 3.52 2.34 -17.34
N VAL A 23 2.54 2.91 -16.64
CA VAL A 23 1.32 3.45 -17.25
C VAL A 23 1.66 4.63 -18.16
N ILE A 24 2.54 5.54 -17.74
CA ILE A 24 3.00 6.66 -18.58
C ILE A 24 3.63 6.15 -19.88
N GLN A 25 4.44 5.10 -19.82
CA GLN A 25 5.03 4.47 -21.00
C GLN A 25 3.97 3.87 -21.94
N HIS A 26 2.97 3.18 -21.40
CA HIS A 26 1.86 2.63 -22.18
C HIS A 26 0.94 3.70 -22.78
N LEU A 27 0.93 4.92 -22.21
CA LEU A 27 0.28 6.09 -22.82
C LEU A 27 1.07 6.65 -24.02
N GLY A 28 2.19 6.03 -24.41
CA GLY A 28 2.99 6.39 -25.59
C GLY A 28 4.11 7.40 -25.32
N TYR A 29 4.47 7.59 -24.05
CA TYR A 29 5.54 8.49 -23.63
C TYR A 29 6.86 7.76 -23.36
N HIS A 30 7.97 8.38 -23.76
CA HIS A 30 9.30 7.98 -23.33
C HIS A 30 9.73 8.86 -22.15
N ILE A 31 10.13 8.25 -21.03
CA ILE A 31 10.48 8.96 -19.80
C ILE A 31 11.98 9.24 -19.77
N ASP A 32 12.33 10.52 -19.81
CA ASP A 32 13.69 11.01 -19.51
C ASP A 32 13.79 11.36 -18.03
N TRP A 33 14.55 10.57 -17.27
CA TRP A 33 14.78 10.83 -15.86
C TRP A 33 15.79 11.96 -15.67
N VAL A 34 15.36 13.09 -15.12
CA VAL A 34 16.19 14.30 -14.98
C VAL A 34 16.25 14.83 -13.54
N GLN A 35 17.15 15.78 -13.32
CA GLN A 35 17.17 16.56 -12.08
C GLN A 35 15.92 17.45 -11.95
N PRO A 36 15.43 17.75 -10.73
CA PRO A 36 14.18 18.49 -10.51
C PRO A 36 14.07 19.81 -11.27
N ALA A 37 15.18 20.56 -11.41
CA ALA A 37 15.21 21.84 -12.12
C ALA A 37 14.99 21.74 -13.65
N LYS A 38 15.03 20.52 -14.21
CA LYS A 38 14.86 20.26 -15.65
C LYS A 38 13.59 19.48 -15.96
N ALA A 39 12.79 19.13 -14.95
CA ALA A 39 11.64 18.25 -15.12
C ALA A 39 10.41 19.02 -15.64
N ASP A 40 9.60 18.34 -16.45
CA ASP A 40 8.25 18.78 -16.82
C ASP A 40 7.26 18.33 -15.73
N LEU A 41 7.45 17.10 -15.23
CA LEU A 41 6.69 16.51 -14.11
C LEU A 41 7.63 16.16 -12.95
N ARG A 42 7.33 16.70 -11.77
CA ARG A 42 8.02 16.39 -10.52
C ARG A 42 7.15 15.47 -9.66
N ILE A 43 7.58 14.24 -9.51
CA ILE A 43 6.95 13.27 -8.62
C ILE A 43 7.54 13.43 -7.22
N LEU A 44 6.67 13.76 -6.27
CA LEU A 44 7.00 13.97 -4.87
C LEU A 44 6.53 12.76 -4.07
N GLY A 45 7.45 12.08 -3.39
CA GLY A 45 7.16 10.93 -2.55
C GLY A 45 7.09 11.28 -1.06
N PRO A 46 6.66 10.31 -0.24
CA PRO A 46 6.38 10.51 1.18
C PRO A 46 7.62 10.82 2.04
N PHE A 47 8.81 10.47 1.57
CA PHE A 47 10.08 10.68 2.27
C PHE A 47 10.75 12.02 1.94
N LEU A 48 10.04 12.90 1.22
CA LEU A 48 10.53 14.24 0.97
C LEU A 48 10.58 14.98 2.32
N GLU A 49 11.79 15.32 2.77
CA GLU A 49 11.96 16.08 4.00
C GLU A 49 11.14 17.39 3.91
N SER A 50 10.09 17.51 4.73
CA SER A 50 9.63 18.84 5.12
C SER A 50 10.70 19.39 6.07
N LYS A 51 11.77 19.97 5.53
CA LYS A 51 12.59 20.86 6.34
C LYS A 51 11.63 21.92 6.85
N LYS A 52 11.24 21.85 8.12
CA LYS A 52 10.46 22.91 8.77
C LYS A 52 11.20 24.19 8.46
N LYS A 53 10.62 25.05 7.62
CA LYS A 53 11.18 26.35 7.26
C LYS A 53 11.57 27.02 8.59
N TYR A 54 12.83 27.43 8.71
CA TYR A 54 13.37 28.10 9.90
C TYR A 54 13.42 27.23 11.19
N SER A 55 13.64 25.92 11.08
CA SER A 55 13.89 25.06 12.25
C SER A 55 15.09 25.51 13.08
N TRP A 56 16.09 26.14 12.43
CA TRP A 56 17.26 26.78 13.04
C TRP A 56 16.95 28.13 13.71
N CYS A 57 15.79 28.74 13.45
CA CYS A 57 15.45 30.07 13.93
C CYS A 57 14.59 30.01 15.21
N PRO A 58 14.96 30.76 16.27
CA PRO A 58 14.14 30.90 17.48
C PRO A 58 12.71 31.34 17.16
N LYS A 59 11.71 30.77 17.85
CA LYS A 59 10.28 31.03 17.60
C LYS A 59 9.89 32.51 17.40
N PRO A 60 10.40 33.48 18.19
CA PRO A 60 10.03 34.89 18.05
C PRO A 60 10.55 35.54 16.75
N LEU A 61 11.62 34.99 16.16
CA LEU A 61 12.28 35.55 14.97
C LEU A 61 11.81 34.88 13.68
N ARG A 62 11.05 33.78 13.76
CA ARG A 62 10.49 33.08 12.60
C ARG A 62 9.61 33.95 11.71
N PRO A 63 8.77 34.88 12.21
CA PRO A 63 7.98 35.76 11.34
C PRO A 63 8.87 36.66 10.47
N ILE A 64 9.97 37.18 11.03
CA ILE A 64 10.93 38.04 10.31
C ILE A 64 11.73 37.21 9.31
N ALA A 65 12.22 36.03 9.72
CA ALA A 65 12.92 35.11 8.82
C ALA A 65 12.01 34.61 7.68
N SER A 66 10.72 34.41 7.95
CA SER A 66 9.69 34.14 6.93
C SER A 66 9.57 35.30 5.96
N ALA A 67 9.31 36.51 6.46
CA ALA A 67 9.16 37.69 5.61
C ALA A 67 10.38 37.93 4.71
N ILE A 68 11.61 37.78 5.24
CA ILE A 68 12.85 37.91 4.48
C ILE A 68 12.99 36.76 3.46
N GLY A 69 12.71 35.51 3.85
CA GLY A 69 12.80 34.37 2.93
C GLY A 69 11.75 34.40 1.83
N ASP A 70 10.55 34.91 2.11
CA ASP A 70 9.48 35.10 1.13
C ASP A 70 9.81 36.27 0.17
N SER A 71 10.56 37.28 0.65
CA SER A 71 11.14 38.37 -0.16
C SER A 71 12.34 37.96 -1.03
N ILE A 72 13.08 36.93 -0.63
CA ILE A 72 14.24 36.39 -1.39
C ILE A 72 13.78 35.32 -2.39
N SER A 73 12.77 34.52 -2.01
CA SER A 73 12.22 33.48 -2.89
C SER A 73 11.38 34.04 -4.04
N SER A 74 10.91 35.28 -3.95
CA SER A 74 10.33 36.01 -5.09
C SER A 74 11.34 36.31 -6.21
N GLY A 75 12.65 36.13 -5.96
CA GLY A 75 13.72 36.25 -6.96
C GLY A 75 14.27 34.91 -7.46
N ASN A 76 13.77 33.76 -6.98
CA ASN A 76 14.21 32.44 -7.44
C ASN A 76 13.19 31.92 -8.47
N THR A 77 13.63 31.67 -9.69
CA THR A 77 12.84 31.12 -10.78
C THR A 77 12.08 29.87 -10.31
N GLN A 78 10.80 30.07 -9.99
CA GLN A 78 9.89 29.01 -9.61
C GLN A 78 9.81 28.05 -10.79
N SER A 79 10.39 26.86 -10.62
CA SER A 79 10.29 25.76 -11.59
C SER A 79 8.81 25.59 -11.97
N SER A 80 8.48 25.86 -13.23
CA SER A 80 7.13 25.74 -13.82
C SER A 80 6.64 24.29 -13.95
N ALA A 81 7.44 23.32 -13.51
CA ALA A 81 7.10 21.91 -13.55
C ALA A 81 5.84 21.59 -12.73
N VAL A 82 4.93 20.82 -13.31
CA VAL A 82 3.76 20.29 -12.59
C VAL A 82 4.26 19.32 -11.52
N THR A 83 3.63 19.37 -10.35
CA THR A 83 3.96 18.52 -9.21
C THR A 83 2.87 17.48 -8.96
N LEU A 84 3.27 16.23 -8.77
CA LEU A 84 2.41 15.11 -8.43
C LEU A 84 2.90 14.47 -7.14
N PHE A 85 2.13 14.58 -6.07
CA PHE A 85 2.39 13.82 -4.84
C PHE A 85 1.87 12.39 -5.00
N HIS A 86 2.70 11.38 -4.75
CA HIS A 86 2.27 9.98 -4.77
C HIS A 86 2.76 9.29 -3.50
N THR A 87 1.83 8.69 -2.74
CA THR A 87 2.15 7.95 -1.52
C THR A 87 1.41 6.63 -1.42
N GLN A 88 2.12 5.65 -0.86
CA GLN A 88 1.61 4.36 -0.37
C GLN A 88 1.89 4.19 1.12
N GLU A 89 2.58 5.16 1.72
CA GLU A 89 2.73 5.28 3.17
C GLU A 89 1.49 5.94 3.74
N ASN A 90 1.13 5.63 4.99
CA ASN A 90 -0.07 6.16 5.66
C ASN A 90 0.01 7.68 5.92
N LEU A 91 -0.12 8.45 4.85
CA LEU A 91 -0.03 9.89 4.72
C LEU A 91 -1.15 10.35 3.79
N ARG A 92 -1.71 11.52 4.08
CA ARG A 92 -2.86 12.07 3.36
C ARG A 92 -2.47 12.69 2.03
N HIS A 93 -3.43 12.78 1.14
CA HIS A 93 -3.31 13.33 -0.21
C HIS A 93 -2.72 14.75 -0.30
N ASP A 94 -2.75 15.50 0.79
CA ASP A 94 -2.31 16.88 0.94
C ASP A 94 -1.06 17.02 1.84
N PHE A 95 -0.47 15.90 2.26
CA PHE A 95 0.71 15.86 3.12
C PHE A 95 1.88 16.65 2.54
N ILE A 96 2.04 16.60 1.22
CA ILE A 96 2.94 17.46 0.45
C ILE A 96 2.09 18.29 -0.50
N LYS A 97 2.24 19.62 -0.42
CA LYS A 97 1.62 20.53 -1.37
C LYS A 97 2.11 20.22 -2.79
N ALA A 98 1.20 19.81 -3.65
CA ALA A 98 1.42 19.50 -5.05
C ALA A 98 0.18 19.91 -5.88
N ASP A 99 0.33 20.01 -7.20
CA ASP A 99 -0.77 20.33 -8.11
C ASP A 99 -1.76 19.16 -8.22
N PHE A 100 -1.23 17.94 -8.16
CA PHE A 100 -1.96 16.67 -8.23
C PHE A 100 -1.53 15.72 -7.11
N SER A 101 -2.40 14.79 -6.74
CA SER A 101 -2.06 13.74 -5.78
C SER A 101 -2.66 12.37 -6.09
N ILE A 102 -1.89 11.32 -5.81
CA ILE A 102 -2.32 9.92 -5.81
C ILE A 102 -2.10 9.36 -4.40
N SER A 103 -3.18 8.96 -3.73
CA SER A 103 -3.14 8.33 -2.41
C SER A 103 -4.20 7.23 -2.31
N PHE A 104 -4.40 6.68 -1.12
CA PHE A 104 -5.43 5.68 -0.83
C PHE A 104 -6.69 6.29 -0.18
N ASP A 105 -6.69 7.60 0.09
CA ASP A 105 -7.74 8.27 0.88
C ASP A 105 -9.10 8.13 0.18
N LEU A 106 -10.12 7.83 0.98
CA LEU A 106 -11.51 7.79 0.54
C LEU A 106 -12.15 9.17 0.63
N GLY A 107 -13.14 9.43 -0.22
CA GLY A 107 -14.02 10.61 -0.09
C GLY A 107 -13.36 11.96 -0.38
N VAL A 108 -12.23 11.98 -1.09
CA VAL A 108 -11.63 13.24 -1.55
C VAL A 108 -12.39 13.77 -2.75
N ASP A 109 -13.11 14.87 -2.55
CA ASP A 109 -13.80 15.60 -3.62
C ASP A 109 -12.85 16.60 -4.30
N SER A 110 -11.95 16.09 -5.12
CA SER A 110 -11.03 16.91 -5.91
C SER A 110 -10.68 16.23 -7.22
N LYS A 111 -10.89 16.95 -8.33
CA LYS A 111 -10.42 16.51 -9.66
C LYS A 111 -8.90 16.35 -9.77
N ASN A 112 -8.16 16.94 -8.82
CA ASN A 112 -6.70 16.86 -8.76
C ASN A 112 -6.24 15.72 -7.87
N HIS A 113 -7.13 14.87 -7.36
CA HIS A 113 -6.77 13.68 -6.61
C HIS A 113 -7.26 12.41 -7.31
N LEU A 114 -6.47 11.35 -7.25
CA LEU A 114 -6.88 10.00 -7.61
C LEU A 114 -6.64 9.06 -6.43
N ARG A 115 -7.66 8.27 -6.10
CA ARG A 115 -7.50 7.12 -5.21
C ARG A 115 -6.89 5.94 -5.97
N PHE A 116 -5.71 5.50 -5.55
CA PHE A 116 -5.04 4.30 -6.03
C PHE A 116 -4.33 3.60 -4.86
N PRO A 117 -5.01 2.70 -4.12
CA PRO A 117 -4.44 2.04 -2.95
C PRO A 117 -3.33 1.05 -3.34
N TYR A 118 -2.39 0.81 -2.42
CA TYR A 118 -1.16 0.07 -2.72
C TYR A 118 -1.41 -1.36 -3.23
N TRP A 119 -2.48 -2.02 -2.81
CA TRP A 119 -2.79 -3.37 -3.30
C TRP A 119 -3.02 -3.44 -4.81
N MET A 120 -3.49 -2.35 -5.44
CA MET A 120 -3.71 -2.30 -6.88
C MET A 120 -2.40 -2.29 -7.67
N GLU A 121 -1.28 -1.87 -7.07
CA GLU A 121 0.03 -1.97 -7.71
C GLU A 121 0.49 -3.43 -7.82
N MET A 122 0.00 -4.32 -6.94
CA MET A 122 0.37 -5.73 -6.93
C MET A 122 -0.44 -6.57 -7.93
N ILE A 123 -1.45 -5.99 -8.58
CA ILE A 123 -2.33 -6.71 -9.51
C ILE A 123 -1.65 -6.91 -10.87
N ASP A 124 -1.90 -8.08 -11.48
CA ASP A 124 -1.62 -8.31 -12.89
C ASP A 124 -2.68 -7.65 -13.79
N TRP A 125 -2.30 -6.53 -14.39
CA TRP A 125 -3.12 -5.73 -15.29
C TRP A 125 -2.96 -6.10 -16.78
N SER A 126 -2.36 -7.25 -17.09
CA SER A 126 -2.16 -7.72 -18.47
C SER A 126 -3.46 -7.89 -19.24
N HIS A 127 -4.55 -8.26 -18.55
CA HIS A 127 -5.91 -8.34 -19.13
C HIS A 127 -6.46 -6.98 -19.61
N GLU A 128 -5.97 -5.87 -19.05
CA GLU A 128 -6.25 -4.50 -19.52
C GLU A 128 -5.09 -3.95 -20.38
N GLY A 129 -4.16 -4.80 -20.82
CA GLY A 129 -3.07 -4.43 -21.72
C GLY A 129 -1.90 -3.70 -21.05
N LEU A 130 -1.83 -3.63 -19.72
CA LEU A 130 -0.65 -3.13 -19.01
C LEU A 130 0.28 -4.31 -18.70
N THR A 131 1.38 -4.41 -19.46
CA THR A 131 2.35 -5.51 -19.32
C THR A 131 3.71 -4.99 -18.87
N GLY A 132 4.59 -5.87 -18.36
CA GLY A 132 5.96 -5.49 -17.96
C GLY A 132 6.11 -5.01 -16.51
N ASN A 133 5.04 -5.02 -15.71
CA ASN A 133 5.17 -4.94 -14.26
C ASN A 133 5.78 -6.25 -13.75
N LEU A 134 6.91 -6.16 -13.06
CA LEU A 134 7.67 -7.32 -12.56
C LEU A 134 7.89 -7.22 -11.05
N ASN A 135 6.93 -6.62 -10.32
CA ASN A 135 7.06 -6.41 -8.88
C ASN A 135 7.41 -7.74 -8.17
N PRO A 136 8.61 -7.85 -7.57
CA PRO A 136 9.07 -9.13 -7.03
C PRO A 136 8.54 -9.41 -5.61
N ARG A 137 7.86 -8.46 -4.96
CA ARG A 137 7.59 -8.44 -3.50
C ARG A 137 6.97 -9.74 -2.98
N TYR A 138 5.92 -10.21 -3.64
CA TYR A 138 5.23 -11.44 -3.29
C TYR A 138 5.88 -12.69 -3.92
N GLY A 139 6.60 -12.49 -5.02
CA GLY A 139 7.13 -13.52 -5.91
C GLY A 139 6.45 -13.54 -7.29
N GLU A 140 5.27 -12.95 -7.40
CA GLU A 140 4.50 -12.76 -8.64
C GLU A 140 3.45 -11.65 -8.45
N LEU A 141 2.88 -11.17 -9.56
CA LEU A 141 1.70 -10.31 -9.52
C LEU A 141 0.43 -11.13 -9.19
N LEU A 142 -0.53 -10.48 -8.54
CA LEU A 142 -1.78 -11.11 -8.12
C LEU A 142 -2.79 -11.10 -9.27
N SER A 143 -3.22 -12.29 -9.68
CA SER A 143 -4.35 -12.45 -10.62
C SER A 143 -5.68 -12.04 -9.98
N LEU A 144 -6.42 -11.12 -10.62
CA LEU A 144 -7.79 -10.76 -10.22
C LEU A 144 -8.74 -11.95 -10.31
N GLU A 145 -8.57 -12.85 -11.29
CA GLU A 145 -9.40 -14.05 -11.42
C GLU A 145 -9.33 -14.90 -10.15
N LYS A 146 -8.11 -15.08 -9.61
CA LYS A 146 -7.91 -15.83 -8.38
C LYS A 146 -8.42 -15.09 -7.15
N LEU A 147 -8.27 -13.76 -7.07
CA LEU A 147 -8.84 -12.98 -5.96
C LEU A 147 -10.39 -12.93 -5.98
N LYS A 148 -10.99 -13.12 -7.16
CA LYS A 148 -12.44 -13.24 -7.36
C LYS A 148 -12.96 -14.67 -7.21
N SER A 149 -12.06 -15.65 -7.14
CA SER A 149 -12.42 -17.04 -6.88
C SER A 149 -12.60 -17.27 -5.38
N PRO A 150 -13.45 -18.23 -4.98
CA PRO A 150 -13.55 -18.61 -3.57
C PRO A 150 -12.20 -19.02 -2.96
N LEU A 151 -11.99 -18.71 -1.68
CA LEU A 151 -10.78 -19.12 -0.95
C LEU A 151 -10.54 -20.64 -1.04
N GLY A 152 -11.62 -21.42 -1.10
CA GLY A 152 -11.58 -22.88 -1.09
C GLY A 152 -11.43 -23.46 0.31
N ASN A 153 -11.29 -24.78 0.39
CA ASN A 153 -11.24 -25.51 1.65
C ASN A 153 -9.81 -25.88 2.13
N HIS A 154 -8.79 -25.63 1.30
CA HIS A 154 -7.42 -26.06 1.56
C HIS A 154 -6.88 -25.57 2.91
N PHE A 155 -7.22 -24.34 3.31
CA PHE A 155 -6.73 -23.75 4.55
C PHE A 155 -7.16 -24.52 5.81
N LEU A 156 -8.35 -25.15 5.79
CA LEU A 156 -8.87 -25.95 6.91
C LEU A 156 -8.05 -27.23 7.14
N GLY A 157 -7.44 -27.77 6.08
CA GLY A 157 -6.57 -28.94 6.15
C GLY A 157 -5.17 -28.65 6.71
N ARG A 158 -4.83 -27.39 7.00
CA ARG A 158 -3.47 -26.96 7.44
C ARG A 158 -3.29 -26.90 8.96
N GLY A 159 -4.16 -27.57 9.71
CA GLY A 159 -3.99 -27.80 11.15
C GLY A 159 -4.24 -26.58 12.06
N GLY A 160 -4.83 -25.50 11.55
CA GLY A 160 -5.26 -24.36 12.37
C GLY A 160 -4.14 -23.41 12.80
N SER A 161 -2.94 -23.56 12.26
CA SER A 161 -1.80 -22.70 12.60
C SER A 161 -1.85 -21.35 11.87
N GLY A 162 -1.29 -20.33 12.52
CA GLY A 162 -1.16 -18.98 11.98
C GLY A 162 0.30 -18.60 11.67
N ILE A 163 0.48 -17.60 10.82
CA ILE A 163 1.77 -16.96 10.59
C ILE A 163 1.63 -15.43 10.63
N LEU A 164 2.66 -14.76 11.15
CA LEU A 164 2.81 -13.29 11.13
C LEU A 164 4.18 -12.93 10.54
N LEU A 165 4.20 -12.22 9.41
CA LEU A 165 5.43 -11.69 8.83
C LEU A 165 5.59 -10.23 9.26
N SER A 166 6.65 -9.92 10.02
CA SER A 166 6.90 -8.58 10.52
C SER A 166 8.38 -8.29 10.76
N SER A 167 8.87 -7.17 10.21
CA SER A 167 10.21 -6.65 10.52
C SER A 167 10.24 -5.90 11.87
N HIS A 168 9.10 -5.32 12.27
CA HIS A 168 8.98 -4.58 13.52
C HIS A 168 7.65 -4.92 14.19
N LEU A 169 7.71 -5.50 15.39
CA LEU A 169 6.53 -5.83 16.18
C LEU A 169 6.17 -4.67 17.13
N ARG A 170 5.68 -3.57 16.55
CA ARG A 170 5.16 -2.41 17.30
C ARG A 170 3.66 -2.59 17.60
N GLU A 171 3.15 -1.85 18.57
CA GLU A 171 1.71 -1.83 18.82
C GLU A 171 0.93 -1.25 17.63
N PRO A 172 -0.28 -1.78 17.32
CA PRO A 172 -0.99 -2.84 18.03
C PRO A 172 -0.64 -4.27 17.57
N ARG A 173 0.29 -4.42 16.61
CA ARG A 173 0.68 -5.73 16.05
C ARG A 173 1.26 -6.67 17.12
N ALA A 174 1.99 -6.14 18.10
CA ALA A 174 2.49 -6.90 19.25
C ALA A 174 1.36 -7.47 20.12
N SER A 175 0.38 -6.63 20.49
CA SER A 175 -0.81 -7.09 21.22
C SER A 175 -1.62 -8.13 20.45
N ILE A 176 -1.83 -7.91 19.15
CA ILE A 176 -2.52 -8.86 18.25
C ILE A 176 -1.78 -10.21 18.22
N TYR A 177 -0.47 -10.20 18.00
CA TYR A 177 0.34 -11.42 17.98
C TYR A 177 0.23 -12.19 19.30
N LYS A 178 0.38 -11.50 20.43
CA LYS A 178 0.29 -12.11 21.76
C LYS A 178 -1.10 -12.68 22.05
N ALA A 179 -2.17 -12.00 21.64
CA ALA A 179 -3.54 -12.47 21.82
C ALA A 179 -3.81 -13.74 20.99
N LEU A 180 -3.50 -13.70 19.69
CA LEU A 180 -3.69 -14.84 18.80
C LEU A 180 -2.82 -16.04 19.18
N ASN A 181 -1.57 -15.82 19.59
CA ASN A 181 -0.67 -16.91 19.96
C ASN A 181 -1.08 -17.66 21.24
N LYS A 182 -2.04 -17.13 22.01
CA LYS A 182 -2.67 -17.87 23.13
C LYS A 182 -3.78 -18.81 22.67
N ILE A 183 -4.34 -18.57 21.48
CA ILE A 183 -5.52 -19.27 20.95
C ILE A 183 -5.07 -20.31 19.92
N ILE A 184 -4.21 -19.91 18.99
CA ILE A 184 -3.64 -20.74 17.94
C ILE A 184 -2.10 -20.67 17.97
N SER A 185 -1.42 -21.69 17.45
CA SER A 185 0.03 -21.60 17.27
C SER A 185 0.35 -20.61 16.16
N VAL A 186 1.06 -19.52 16.48
CA VAL A 186 1.46 -18.51 15.51
C VAL A 186 2.96 -18.52 15.28
N LYS A 187 3.39 -18.79 14.05
CA LYS A 187 4.79 -18.62 13.65
C LYS A 187 5.07 -17.15 13.33
N GLY A 188 5.99 -16.54 14.07
CA GLY A 188 6.55 -15.23 13.72
C GLY A 188 7.71 -15.37 12.74
N VAL A 189 7.74 -14.55 11.68
CA VAL A 189 8.84 -14.50 10.70
C VAL A 189 9.21 -13.05 10.38
N GLY A 190 10.49 -12.75 10.24
CA GLY A 190 11.01 -11.41 9.96
C GLY A 190 12.08 -10.99 10.94
N ALA A 191 12.73 -9.84 10.67
CA ALA A 191 13.87 -9.32 11.46
C ALA A 191 13.62 -9.24 12.97
N HIS A 192 12.36 -9.12 13.41
CA HIS A 192 12.01 -9.14 14.82
C HIS A 192 12.12 -10.53 15.48
N PHE A 193 11.82 -11.59 14.73
CA PHE A 193 11.82 -12.98 15.23
C PHE A 193 13.14 -13.69 14.95
N ASP A 194 13.83 -13.28 13.88
CA ASP A 194 15.16 -13.77 13.49
C ASP A 194 15.91 -12.63 12.79
N GLU A 195 16.95 -12.11 13.45
CA GLU A 195 17.74 -10.98 12.96
C GLU A 195 18.53 -11.30 11.68
N SER A 196 18.71 -12.58 11.34
CA SER A 196 19.34 -12.98 10.07
C SER A 196 18.44 -12.68 8.86
N ILE A 197 17.13 -12.54 9.07
CA ILE A 197 16.11 -12.24 8.05
C ILE A 197 16.10 -10.73 7.82
N LYS A 198 16.96 -10.25 6.91
CA LYS A 198 17.09 -8.81 6.60
C LYS A 198 15.91 -8.25 5.80
N ASN A 199 15.40 -8.99 4.82
CA ASN A 199 14.20 -8.67 4.05
C ASN A 199 13.71 -9.91 3.26
N HIS A 200 12.45 -9.93 2.82
CA HIS A 200 11.87 -11.07 2.09
C HIS A 200 12.67 -11.46 0.83
N HIS A 201 13.34 -10.51 0.18
CA HIS A 201 14.15 -10.76 -1.02
C HIS A 201 15.52 -11.41 -0.75
N SER A 202 16.05 -11.28 0.46
CA SER A 202 17.41 -11.76 0.80
C SER A 202 17.40 -12.96 1.75
N SER A 203 16.22 -13.47 2.11
CA SER A 203 16.06 -14.50 3.16
C SER A 203 15.92 -15.93 2.62
N GLY A 204 16.10 -16.14 1.31
CA GLY A 204 16.13 -17.48 0.71
C GLY A 204 14.77 -18.18 0.59
N PHE A 205 13.66 -17.49 0.87
CA PHE A 205 12.30 -18.02 0.70
C PHE A 205 11.39 -17.00 0.01
N LEU A 206 10.43 -17.49 -0.77
CA LEU A 206 9.36 -16.66 -1.34
C LEU A 206 8.20 -16.56 -0.34
N LYS A 207 7.62 -15.36 -0.20
CA LYS A 207 6.52 -15.11 0.74
C LYS A 207 5.32 -16.01 0.46
N ARG A 208 4.95 -16.19 -0.81
CA ARG A 208 3.89 -17.13 -1.25
C ARG A 208 4.09 -18.55 -0.70
N ASP A 209 5.30 -19.08 -0.85
CA ASP A 209 5.61 -20.48 -0.51
C ASP A 209 5.68 -20.71 1.00
N LEU A 210 5.94 -19.65 1.76
CA LEU A 210 5.86 -19.70 3.21
C LEU A 210 4.40 -19.61 3.69
N LEU A 211 3.61 -18.68 3.14
CA LEU A 211 2.23 -18.46 3.55
C LEU A 211 1.36 -19.69 3.26
N ASN A 212 1.55 -20.37 2.13
CA ASN A 212 0.73 -21.50 1.70
C ASN A 212 0.76 -22.73 2.66
N GLN A 213 1.58 -22.71 3.71
CA GLN A 213 1.71 -23.77 4.71
C GLN A 213 0.76 -23.56 5.91
N PHE A 214 0.16 -22.37 6.05
CA PHE A 214 -0.61 -21.99 7.24
C PHE A 214 -2.10 -21.84 6.95
N THR A 215 -2.94 -22.13 7.96
CA THR A 215 -4.39 -21.89 7.91
C THR A 215 -4.68 -20.39 7.89
N PHE A 216 -4.00 -19.62 8.75
CA PHE A 216 -4.22 -18.19 8.91
C PHE A 216 -2.97 -17.37 8.58
N ASN A 217 -3.17 -16.21 7.94
CA ASN A 217 -2.14 -15.19 7.87
C ASN A 217 -2.59 -13.95 8.66
N ILE A 218 -1.82 -13.60 9.67
CA ILE A 218 -2.08 -12.46 10.55
C ILE A 218 -1.43 -11.27 9.91
N CYS A 219 -2.24 -10.42 9.30
CA CYS A 219 -1.79 -9.44 8.33
C CYS A 219 -2.31 -8.02 8.65
N PRO A 220 -2.20 -7.54 9.91
CA PRO A 220 -2.72 -6.22 10.28
C PRO A 220 -1.94 -5.10 9.60
N GLU A 221 -2.65 -4.02 9.28
CA GLU A 221 -2.01 -2.84 8.73
C GLU A 221 -1.07 -2.17 9.73
N ASN A 222 -0.13 -1.37 9.21
CA ASN A 222 0.83 -0.63 10.06
C ASN A 222 0.15 0.48 10.88
N GLY A 223 -1.03 0.93 10.47
CA GLY A 223 -1.82 1.93 11.15
C GLY A 223 -3.25 1.91 10.64
N LEU A 224 -4.17 2.39 11.47
CA LEU A 224 -5.60 2.41 11.15
C LEU A 224 -5.95 3.72 10.43
N TYR A 225 -6.44 3.63 9.20
CA TYR A 225 -7.02 4.77 8.51
C TYR A 225 -7.96 4.33 7.36
N PRO A 226 -9.14 4.94 7.21
CA PRO A 226 -10.06 4.65 6.10
C PRO A 226 -9.40 4.78 4.73
N GLY A 227 -9.45 3.69 3.95
CA GLY A 227 -8.84 3.60 2.64
C GLY A 227 -7.42 3.04 2.63
N TYR A 228 -6.69 3.03 3.77
CA TYR A 228 -5.31 2.54 3.87
C TYR A 228 -5.25 1.01 3.86
N TYR A 229 -5.51 0.43 2.69
CA TYR A 229 -5.51 -1.01 2.46
C TYR A 229 -4.39 -1.37 1.51
N THR A 230 -3.52 -2.27 1.95
CA THR A 230 -2.28 -2.61 1.27
C THR A 230 -2.31 -4.03 0.71
N GLU A 231 -1.16 -4.52 0.27
CA GLU A 231 -1.00 -5.87 -0.28
C GLU A 231 -1.35 -7.00 0.72
N LYS A 232 -1.38 -6.69 2.02
CA LYS A 232 -1.40 -7.68 3.10
C LYS A 232 -2.59 -8.65 3.04
N ILE A 233 -3.81 -8.14 2.88
CA ILE A 233 -5.02 -8.97 2.79
C ILE A 233 -5.03 -9.77 1.47
N PRO A 234 -4.79 -9.15 0.29
CA PRO A 234 -4.69 -9.88 -0.97
C PRO A 234 -3.62 -10.98 -0.98
N GLU A 235 -2.40 -10.71 -0.50
CA GLU A 235 -1.33 -11.71 -0.47
C GLU A 235 -1.67 -12.88 0.48
N ALA A 236 -2.33 -12.62 1.61
CA ALA A 236 -2.84 -13.65 2.50
C ALA A 236 -3.83 -14.57 1.78
N PHE A 237 -4.86 -13.97 1.20
CA PHE A 237 -5.92 -14.69 0.49
C PHE A 237 -5.39 -15.46 -0.71
N TYR A 238 -4.52 -14.82 -1.51
CA TYR A 238 -3.92 -15.41 -2.70
C TYR A 238 -3.00 -16.60 -2.37
N SER A 239 -2.43 -16.65 -1.16
CA SER A 239 -1.67 -17.80 -0.68
C SER A 239 -2.57 -18.97 -0.18
N GLY A 240 -3.89 -18.80 -0.27
CA GLY A 240 -4.88 -19.73 0.25
C GLY A 240 -4.91 -19.77 1.78
N CYS A 241 -4.48 -18.71 2.47
CA CYS A 241 -4.68 -18.54 3.90
C CYS A 241 -5.99 -17.78 4.15
N LEU A 242 -6.67 -18.05 5.26
CA LEU A 242 -7.69 -17.13 5.75
C LEU A 242 -7.00 -15.87 6.34
N PRO A 243 -7.23 -14.66 5.80
CA PRO A 243 -6.62 -13.46 6.34
C PRO A 243 -7.25 -13.09 7.69
N ILE A 244 -6.40 -12.82 8.68
CA ILE A 244 -6.77 -12.19 9.95
C ILE A 244 -6.13 -10.80 9.97
N THR A 245 -6.93 -9.75 9.83
CA THR A 245 -6.46 -8.37 9.63
C THR A 245 -6.87 -7.44 10.76
N TRP A 246 -6.42 -6.20 10.71
CA TRP A 246 -6.84 -5.10 11.57
C TRP A 246 -6.95 -3.84 10.72
N THR A 247 -8.17 -3.50 10.33
CA THR A 247 -8.52 -2.36 9.47
C THR A 247 -9.83 -1.73 9.94
N ASP A 248 -10.15 -0.53 9.45
CA ASP A 248 -11.47 0.05 9.66
C ASP A 248 -12.53 -0.64 8.79
N GLU A 249 -13.80 -0.29 9.01
CA GLU A 249 -14.94 -0.90 8.33
C GLU A 249 -15.05 -0.54 6.84
N ASN A 250 -14.46 0.58 6.40
CA ASN A 250 -14.48 0.97 4.98
C ASN A 250 -13.59 0.09 4.10
N VAL A 251 -12.91 -0.92 4.68
CA VAL A 251 -12.22 -1.97 3.92
C VAL A 251 -13.16 -2.68 2.95
N MET A 252 -14.47 -2.65 3.24
CA MET A 252 -15.52 -3.14 2.35
C MET A 252 -15.60 -2.42 0.99
N ALA A 253 -14.98 -1.24 0.87
CA ALA A 253 -14.86 -0.54 -0.41
C ALA A 253 -13.96 -1.29 -1.41
N ASP A 254 -12.98 -2.05 -0.91
CA ASP A 254 -12.03 -2.80 -1.75
C ASP A 254 -12.22 -4.33 -1.65
N PHE A 255 -12.56 -4.85 -0.47
CA PHE A 255 -12.58 -6.29 -0.21
C PHE A 255 -13.89 -6.75 0.45
N ASN A 256 -14.35 -7.96 0.11
CA ASN A 256 -15.49 -8.61 0.74
C ASN A 256 -15.23 -8.81 2.25
N PRO A 257 -15.97 -8.16 3.16
CA PRO A 257 -15.77 -8.32 4.60
C PRO A 257 -16.08 -9.75 5.10
N SER A 258 -16.76 -10.58 4.29
CA SER A 258 -16.97 -12.00 4.59
C SER A 258 -15.78 -12.90 4.20
N ALA A 259 -14.75 -12.39 3.52
CA ALA A 259 -13.60 -13.18 3.05
C ALA A 259 -12.39 -13.16 4.02
N PHE A 260 -12.48 -12.42 5.13
CA PHE A 260 -11.42 -12.30 6.13
C PHE A 260 -11.98 -12.02 7.52
N ILE A 261 -11.16 -12.20 8.54
CA ILE A 261 -11.49 -11.87 9.93
C ILE A 261 -10.88 -10.49 10.24
N ASN A 262 -11.71 -9.48 10.50
CA ASN A 262 -11.25 -8.17 10.96
C ASN A 262 -11.20 -8.13 12.50
N LEU A 263 -10.02 -7.87 13.06
CA LEU A 263 -9.81 -7.85 14.51
C LEU A 263 -10.27 -6.55 15.18
N LEU A 264 -10.51 -5.46 14.44
CA LEU A 264 -10.84 -4.17 15.05
C LEU A 264 -12.00 -4.25 16.07
N PRO A 265 -13.13 -4.96 15.81
CA PRO A 265 -14.21 -5.09 16.77
C PRO A 265 -13.85 -5.86 18.06
N PHE A 266 -12.84 -6.74 18.01
CA PHE A 266 -12.44 -7.60 19.13
C PHE A 266 -11.59 -6.88 20.18
N PHE A 267 -11.05 -5.70 19.86
CA PHE A 267 -10.29 -4.89 20.82
C PHE A 267 -11.14 -4.45 22.02
N LYS A 268 -12.46 -4.27 21.82
CA LYS A 268 -13.39 -3.87 22.88
C LYS A 268 -13.58 -4.95 23.94
N SER A 269 -13.48 -6.22 23.55
CA SER A 269 -13.73 -7.41 24.38
C SER A 269 -12.45 -8.19 24.67
N GLY A 270 -11.27 -7.56 24.50
CA GLY A 270 -9.99 -8.21 24.83
C GLY A 270 -9.70 -9.49 24.04
N PHE A 271 -10.31 -9.65 22.86
CA PHE A 271 -10.24 -10.83 22.01
C PHE A 271 -10.90 -12.12 22.55
N ASP A 272 -11.75 -12.04 23.59
CA ASP A 272 -12.36 -13.24 24.20
C ASP A 272 -13.19 -14.06 23.19
N GLU A 273 -13.96 -13.38 22.32
CA GLU A 273 -14.79 -13.99 21.27
C GLU A 273 -13.96 -14.68 20.15
N LEU A 274 -12.65 -14.40 20.08
CA LEU A 274 -11.79 -14.91 19.01
C LEU A 274 -11.49 -16.40 19.18
N GLN A 275 -11.47 -16.91 20.41
CA GLN A 275 -11.22 -18.32 20.68
C GLN A 275 -12.32 -19.23 20.12
N GLU A 276 -13.58 -18.83 20.30
CA GLU A 276 -14.72 -19.57 19.75
C GLU A 276 -14.71 -19.56 18.23
N LEU A 277 -14.45 -18.39 17.62
CA LEU A 277 -14.39 -18.25 16.17
C LEU A 277 -13.27 -19.11 15.54
N LEU A 278 -12.05 -19.04 16.06
CA LEU A 278 -10.90 -19.74 15.49
C LEU A 278 -10.88 -21.25 15.82
N GLY A 279 -11.53 -21.66 16.92
CA GLY A 279 -11.70 -23.06 17.28
C GLY A 279 -12.87 -23.75 16.56
N SER A 280 -13.82 -23.00 16.01
CA SER A 280 -15.02 -23.55 15.37
C SER A 280 -14.79 -23.83 13.89
N SER A 281 -14.61 -25.11 13.54
CA SER A 281 -14.55 -25.53 12.13
C SER A 281 -15.78 -25.10 11.33
N GLU A 282 -16.97 -25.16 11.94
CA GLU A 282 -18.22 -24.69 11.32
C GLU A 282 -18.16 -23.19 11.00
N ALA A 283 -17.72 -22.37 11.95
CA ALA A 283 -17.60 -20.93 11.72
C ALA A 283 -16.59 -20.64 10.60
N LEU A 284 -15.46 -21.37 10.57
CA LEU A 284 -14.45 -21.21 9.52
C LEU A 284 -14.92 -21.69 8.14
N THR A 285 -15.85 -22.65 8.05
CA THR A 285 -16.36 -23.13 6.76
C THR A 285 -17.05 -22.03 5.94
N LYS A 286 -17.59 -21.01 6.60
CA LYS A 286 -18.26 -19.87 5.96
C LYS A 286 -17.35 -19.09 5.02
N PHE A 287 -16.04 -19.12 5.25
CA PHE A 287 -15.06 -18.41 4.43
C PHE A 287 -14.68 -19.15 3.13
N GLN A 288 -14.92 -20.46 3.05
CA GLN A 288 -14.48 -21.28 1.90
C GLN A 288 -15.07 -20.81 0.57
N THR A 289 -16.30 -20.34 0.61
CA THR A 289 -17.08 -19.93 -0.58
C THR A 289 -16.92 -18.46 -0.92
N GLN A 290 -16.15 -17.71 -0.13
CA GLN A 290 -16.05 -16.26 -0.24
C GLN A 290 -14.90 -15.88 -1.16
N ALA A 291 -15.19 -15.04 -2.15
CA ALA A 291 -14.19 -14.33 -2.94
C ALA A 291 -13.73 -13.08 -2.18
N LEU A 292 -12.46 -12.70 -2.31
CA LEU A 292 -11.94 -11.48 -1.70
C LEU A 292 -12.41 -10.24 -2.45
N VAL A 293 -12.30 -10.25 -3.78
CA VAL A 293 -12.70 -9.13 -4.64
C VAL A 293 -14.05 -9.45 -5.26
N VAL A 294 -15.06 -8.62 -5.00
CA VAL A 294 -16.40 -8.74 -5.61
C VAL A 294 -16.54 -7.78 -6.78
N ASN A 295 -16.12 -6.53 -6.57
CA ASN A 295 -16.11 -5.50 -7.59
C ASN A 295 -14.73 -5.45 -8.23
N SER A 296 -14.66 -5.74 -9.54
CA SER A 296 -13.37 -5.76 -10.24
C SER A 296 -12.84 -4.33 -10.38
N PRO A 297 -11.63 -4.03 -9.88
CA PRO A 297 -11.00 -2.74 -10.12
C PRO A 297 -10.56 -2.63 -11.58
N SER A 298 -10.24 -1.42 -12.04
CA SER A 298 -9.69 -1.16 -13.37
C SER A 298 -8.50 -0.21 -13.27
N ILE A 299 -7.54 -0.33 -14.18
CA ILE A 299 -6.40 0.57 -14.35
C ILE A 299 -6.78 1.84 -15.13
N GLU A 300 -7.92 1.85 -15.80
CA GLU A 300 -8.38 2.97 -16.63
C GLU A 300 -8.47 4.31 -15.89
N PRO A 301 -8.95 4.39 -14.64
CA PRO A 301 -8.93 5.65 -13.87
C PRO A 301 -7.51 6.23 -13.73
N LEU A 302 -6.51 5.37 -13.48
CA LEU A 302 -5.10 5.80 -13.40
C LEU A 302 -4.59 6.27 -14.77
N ARG A 303 -4.93 5.55 -15.85
CA ARG A 303 -4.58 5.95 -17.23
C ARG A 303 -5.18 7.32 -17.58
N ALA A 304 -6.47 7.51 -17.34
CA ALA A 304 -7.18 8.75 -17.65
C ALA A 304 -6.59 9.92 -16.85
N TYR A 305 -6.39 9.73 -15.55
CA TYR A 305 -5.84 10.75 -14.67
C TYR A 305 -4.42 11.17 -15.08
N LEU A 306 -3.53 10.21 -15.34
CA LEU A 306 -2.17 10.51 -15.82
C LEU A 306 -2.21 11.16 -17.21
N LYS A 307 -3.07 10.70 -18.12
CA LYS A 307 -3.21 11.30 -19.45
C LYS A 307 -3.61 12.77 -19.38
N ASP A 308 -4.50 13.14 -18.46
CA ASP A 308 -4.92 14.53 -18.28
C ASP A 308 -3.80 15.39 -17.68
N ILE A 309 -3.03 14.88 -16.72
CA ILE A 309 -1.82 15.55 -16.23
C ILE A 309 -0.82 15.78 -17.38
N LEU A 310 -0.56 14.75 -18.18
CA LEU A 310 0.42 14.77 -19.27
C LEU A 310 0.01 15.68 -20.44
N ARG A 311 -1.30 15.84 -20.70
CA ARG A 311 -1.82 16.78 -21.71
C ARG A 311 -1.60 18.24 -21.32
N ASN A 312 -1.64 18.55 -20.02
CA ASN A 312 -1.41 19.91 -19.52
C ASN A 312 0.08 20.32 -19.54
N LEU A 313 0.98 19.39 -19.85
CA LEU A 313 2.43 19.61 -19.94
C LEU A 313 2.94 19.84 -21.36
N SER A 314 2.12 19.55 -22.38
CA SER A 314 2.48 19.64 -23.80
C SER A 314 1.98 20.91 -24.46
#